data_AF-A0A367GF62-F1
#
_entry.id   AF-A0A367GF62-F1
#
_cell.length_a   1.000
_cell.length_b   1.000
_cell.length_c   1.000
_cell.angle_alpha   90.00
_cell.angle_beta   90.00
_cell.angle_gamma   90.00
#
_symmetry.space_group_name_H-M   'P 1'
#
loop_
_entity.id
_entity.type
_entity.pdbx_description
1 polymer ?
#
loop_
_entity_poly.entity_id
_entity_poly.type
_entity_poly.pdbx_seq_one_letter_code
_entity_poly.pdbx_strand_id
1 'polypeptide(L)'
;MKVKSKRKMAGILAAVLIALVLLAFDCINGDPISERWAMHRAIQFAEKLYPDQTFTAENAGSMRGFCYTVSVQSQQSRDTRFYVETSFWLFTSDTHTVDHTQYVDARLNTAWRMNEEARADLAPALVDALLEYDIPYDEAQQCVMVILPYESGKNISDLGMEYQQWLPLDAPFKKEILQHVPAKLAVTIQITSQPQQADLQPALQKIKAACEANGYHFATYDVTMIQRDIPYETALAQCIESDDVAAGEI
;
A
#
# COMPACT_ATOMS: atom_id res chain seq x y z
N MET A 1 -27.61 61.72 -3.59
CA MET A 1 -26.46 60.77 -3.51
C MET A 1 -25.55 60.96 -4.72
N LYS A 2 -24.34 61.53 -4.52
CA LYS A 2 -23.43 62.01 -5.58
C LYS A 2 -22.84 60.86 -6.40
N VAL A 3 -22.84 61.00 -7.74
CA VAL A 3 -22.34 60.05 -8.76
C VAL A 3 -20.97 59.43 -8.42
N LYS A 4 -20.09 60.18 -7.72
CA LYS A 4 -18.79 59.69 -7.23
C LYS A 4 -18.91 58.50 -6.25
N SER A 5 -19.93 58.43 -5.40
CA SER A 5 -20.11 57.30 -4.47
C SER A 5 -20.62 56.04 -5.17
N LYS A 6 -21.45 56.20 -6.21
CA LYS A 6 -21.94 55.08 -7.04
C LYS A 6 -20.80 54.43 -7.84
N ARG A 7 -19.85 55.22 -8.38
CA ARG A 7 -18.67 54.71 -9.09
C ARG A 7 -17.69 53.97 -8.17
N LYS A 8 -17.47 54.47 -6.95
CA LYS A 8 -16.67 53.77 -5.93
C LYS A 8 -17.31 52.43 -5.53
N MET A 9 -18.63 52.42 -5.32
CA MET A 9 -19.37 51.22 -4.98
C MET A 9 -19.35 50.18 -6.12
N ALA A 10 -19.52 50.62 -7.37
CA ALA A 10 -19.40 49.74 -8.53
C ALA A 10 -17.99 49.13 -8.66
N GLY A 11 -16.94 49.91 -8.39
CA GLY A 11 -15.56 49.41 -8.37
C GLY A 11 -15.32 48.34 -7.30
N ILE A 12 -15.84 48.56 -6.08
CA ILE A 12 -15.76 47.56 -5.00
C ILE A 12 -16.53 46.29 -5.38
N LEU A 13 -17.75 46.43 -5.92
CA LEU A 13 -18.57 45.29 -6.30
C LEU A 13 -17.90 44.45 -7.41
N ALA A 14 -17.28 45.11 -8.38
CA ALA A 14 -16.53 44.45 -9.44
C ALA A 14 -15.31 43.69 -8.90
N ALA A 15 -14.56 44.29 -7.97
CA ALA A 15 -13.41 43.64 -7.33
C ALA A 15 -13.84 42.40 -6.52
N VAL A 16 -14.96 42.47 -5.79
CA VAL A 16 -15.52 41.32 -5.05
C VAL A 16 -15.95 40.21 -6.00
N LEU A 17 -16.60 40.54 -7.12
CA LEU A 17 -16.98 39.55 -8.14
C LEU A 17 -15.77 38.86 -8.75
N ILE A 18 -14.72 39.61 -9.08
CA ILE A 18 -13.46 39.04 -9.59
C ILE A 18 -12.86 38.10 -8.55
N ALA A 19 -12.81 38.50 -7.28
CA ALA A 19 -12.30 37.66 -6.19
C ALA A 19 -13.12 36.36 -6.04
N LEU A 20 -14.45 36.42 -6.13
CA LEU A 20 -15.31 35.24 -6.08
C LEU A 20 -15.11 34.29 -7.26
N VAL A 21 -14.90 34.83 -8.47
CA VAL A 21 -14.61 34.02 -9.65
C VAL A 21 -13.25 33.33 -9.52
N LEU A 22 -12.23 34.04 -9.02
CA LEU A 22 -10.92 33.45 -8.74
C LEU A 22 -11.01 32.37 -7.67
N LEU A 23 -11.76 32.61 -6.59
CA LEU A 23 -12.00 31.62 -5.54
C LEU A 23 -12.76 30.40 -6.07
N ALA A 24 -13.74 30.58 -6.96
CA ALA A 24 -14.45 29.47 -7.58
C ALA A 24 -13.55 28.68 -8.55
N PHE A 25 -12.68 29.37 -9.28
CA PHE A 25 -11.70 28.74 -10.15
C PHE A 25 -10.69 27.90 -9.35
N ASP A 26 -10.21 28.44 -8.23
CA ASP A 26 -9.34 27.74 -7.28
C ASP A 26 -10.06 26.53 -6.63
N CYS A 27 -11.31 26.70 -6.19
CA CYS A 27 -12.14 25.60 -5.68
C CYS A 27 -12.25 24.40 -6.63
N ILE A 28 -12.26 24.67 -7.94
CA ILE A 28 -12.44 23.66 -9.00
C ILE A 28 -11.10 23.02 -9.39
N ASN A 29 -10.04 23.81 -9.53
CA ASN A 29 -8.78 23.36 -10.12
C ASN A 29 -7.66 23.14 -9.10
N GLY A 30 -7.80 23.67 -7.89
CA GLY A 30 -6.69 23.91 -6.97
C GLY A 30 -5.76 25.02 -7.46
N ASP A 31 -4.96 25.57 -6.56
CA ASP A 31 -3.90 26.51 -6.90
C ASP A 31 -2.58 26.18 -6.18
N PRO A 32 -1.41 26.50 -6.77
CA PRO A 32 -0.12 26.16 -6.20
C PRO A 32 0.15 26.75 -4.80
N ILE A 33 -0.50 27.85 -4.44
CA ILE A 33 -0.34 28.47 -3.11
C ILE A 33 -1.12 27.67 -2.08
N SER A 34 -2.40 27.36 -2.34
CA SER A 34 -3.20 26.51 -1.45
C SER A 34 -2.59 25.13 -1.29
N GLU A 35 -2.05 24.55 -2.36
CA GLU A 35 -1.34 23.27 -2.33
C GLU A 35 -0.11 23.32 -1.39
N ARG A 36 0.77 24.32 -1.57
CA ARG A 36 1.94 24.48 -0.70
C ARG A 36 1.57 24.73 0.76
N TRP A 37 0.49 25.48 0.98
CA TRP A 37 -0.01 25.72 2.33
C TRP A 37 -0.58 24.46 2.96
N ALA A 38 -1.33 23.66 2.21
CA ALA A 38 -1.80 22.33 2.63
C ALA A 38 -0.63 21.42 3.01
N MET A 39 0.42 21.36 2.18
CA MET A 39 1.63 20.59 2.48
C MET A 39 2.31 21.05 3.78
N HIS A 40 2.45 22.37 3.98
CA HIS A 40 3.01 22.91 5.23
C HIS A 40 2.19 22.53 6.46
N ARG A 41 0.85 22.57 6.36
CA ARG A 41 -0.06 22.19 7.44
C ARG A 41 -0.03 20.70 7.72
N ALA A 42 0.07 19.87 6.68
CA ALA A 42 0.23 18.42 6.83
C ALA A 42 1.52 18.06 7.57
N ILE A 43 2.64 18.72 7.26
CA ILE A 43 3.91 18.55 8.00
C ILE A 43 3.72 18.92 9.48
N GLN A 44 3.14 20.08 9.78
CA GLN A 44 2.89 20.48 11.17
C GLN A 44 2.00 19.50 11.93
N PHE A 45 1.00 18.92 11.25
CA PHE A 45 0.16 17.89 11.83
C PHE A 45 0.96 16.63 12.16
N ALA A 46 1.79 16.16 11.22
CA ALA A 46 2.63 14.97 11.41
C ALA A 46 3.67 15.17 12.54
N GLU A 47 4.34 16.32 12.57
CA GLU A 47 5.30 16.68 13.64
C GLU A 47 4.61 16.83 15.00
N LYS A 48 3.33 17.18 15.03
CA LYS A 48 2.55 17.19 16.28
C LYS A 48 2.24 15.77 16.77
N LEU A 49 1.96 14.83 15.87
CA LEU A 49 1.72 13.43 16.21
C LEU A 49 3.00 12.71 16.62
N TYR A 50 4.12 13.00 15.94
CA TYR A 50 5.42 12.40 16.17
C TYR A 50 6.46 13.50 16.49
N PRO A 51 6.49 14.02 17.73
CA PRO A 51 7.24 15.24 18.10
C PRO A 51 8.77 15.11 17.97
N ASP A 52 9.29 13.89 17.95
CA ASP A 52 10.72 13.60 17.82
C ASP A 52 11.16 13.38 16.35
N GLN A 53 10.25 13.57 15.39
CA GLN A 53 10.50 13.35 13.97
C GLN A 53 10.24 14.62 13.15
N THR A 54 10.96 14.77 12.05
CA THR A 54 10.78 15.83 11.06
C THR A 54 10.26 15.23 9.76
N PHE A 55 9.33 15.91 9.12
CA PHE A 55 8.64 15.37 7.95
C PHE A 55 8.91 16.18 6.68
N THR A 56 8.80 15.50 5.54
CA THR A 56 8.68 16.08 4.21
C THR A 56 7.33 15.74 3.62
N ALA A 57 6.79 16.62 2.77
CA ALA A 57 5.60 16.34 1.99
C ALA A 57 6.02 16.03 0.54
N GLU A 58 5.66 14.85 0.05
CA GLU A 58 6.15 14.34 -1.24
C GLU A 58 5.21 14.68 -2.42
N ASN A 59 3.90 14.79 -2.18
CA ASN A 59 2.89 15.24 -3.14
C ASN A 59 1.57 15.61 -2.44
N ALA A 60 0.80 16.53 -3.04
CA ALA A 60 -0.58 16.83 -2.65
C ALA A 60 -1.54 16.47 -3.80
N GLY A 61 -2.35 15.43 -3.59
CA GLY A 61 -3.46 15.11 -4.49
C GLY A 61 -4.62 16.07 -4.24
N SER A 62 -4.94 16.93 -5.21
CA SER A 62 -6.08 17.85 -5.09
C SER A 62 -7.40 17.10 -5.31
N MET A 63 -8.26 17.11 -4.30
CA MET A 63 -9.68 16.79 -4.42
C MET A 63 -10.47 18.10 -4.62
N ARG A 64 -11.56 18.05 -5.40
CA ARG A 64 -12.43 19.22 -5.65
C ARG A 64 -12.90 19.83 -4.31
N GLY A 65 -13.00 21.15 -4.24
CA GLY A 65 -13.55 21.82 -3.06
C GLY A 65 -12.51 22.18 -1.99
N PHE A 66 -11.28 22.53 -2.39
CA PHE A 66 -10.19 22.90 -1.48
C PHE A 66 -9.77 21.80 -0.50
N CYS A 67 -9.92 20.55 -0.92
CA CYS A 67 -9.47 19.41 -0.15
C CYS A 67 -8.19 18.87 -0.78
N TYR A 68 -7.14 18.67 0.01
CA TYR A 68 -5.87 18.13 -0.46
C TYR A 68 -5.49 16.93 0.39
N THR A 69 -5.17 15.82 -0.26
CA THR A 69 -4.57 14.65 0.38
C THR A 69 -3.06 14.73 0.20
N VAL A 70 -2.33 14.96 1.28
CA VAL A 70 -0.88 15.13 1.27
C VAL A 70 -0.22 13.87 1.82
N SER A 71 0.73 13.29 1.08
CA SER A 71 1.59 12.24 1.61
C SER A 71 2.74 12.88 2.39
N VAL A 72 2.89 12.47 3.66
CA VAL A 72 3.99 12.89 4.54
C VAL A 72 4.92 11.71 4.81
N GLN A 73 6.22 11.97 4.78
CA GLN A 73 7.29 11.01 5.00
C GLN A 73 8.24 11.53 6.06
N SER A 74 8.52 10.73 7.09
CA SER A 74 9.54 11.05 8.09
C SER A 74 10.93 10.97 7.48
N GLN A 75 11.80 11.91 7.87
CA GLN A 75 13.22 11.89 7.50
C GLN A 75 14.05 10.92 8.35
N GLN A 76 13.52 10.51 9.51
CA GLN A 76 14.20 9.61 10.44
C GLN A 76 13.77 8.16 10.28
N SER A 77 12.58 7.91 9.72
CA SER A 77 11.98 6.59 9.63
C SER A 77 11.37 6.38 8.24
N ARG A 78 11.84 5.36 7.52
CA ARG A 78 11.26 4.96 6.23
C ARG A 78 9.85 4.37 6.40
N ASP A 79 9.55 3.83 7.58
CA ASP A 79 8.25 3.23 7.87
C ASP A 79 7.22 4.24 8.42
N THR A 80 7.66 5.42 8.84
CA THR A 80 6.76 6.48 9.32
C THR A 80 6.33 7.38 8.17
N ARG A 81 5.33 6.91 7.42
CA ARG A 81 4.67 7.65 6.34
C ARG A 81 3.17 7.42 6.34
N PHE A 82 2.40 8.44 6.00
CA PHE A 82 0.94 8.35 5.96
C PHE A 82 0.35 9.52 5.16
N TYR A 83 -0.96 9.54 5.01
CA TYR A 83 -1.68 10.60 4.31
C TYR A 83 -2.41 11.51 5.29
N VAL A 84 -2.35 12.82 5.04
CA VAL A 84 -3.07 13.85 5.78
C VAL A 84 -4.03 14.55 4.84
N GLU A 85 -5.30 14.60 5.20
CA GLU A 85 -6.29 15.43 4.50
C GLU A 85 -6.28 16.84 5.06
N THR A 86 -6.25 17.81 4.17
CA THR A 86 -6.45 19.21 4.50
C THR A 86 -7.71 19.72 3.83
N SER A 87 -8.64 20.30 4.59
CA SER A 87 -9.89 20.88 4.07
C SER A 87 -9.86 22.40 4.21
N PHE A 88 -10.25 23.09 3.12
CA PHE A 88 -10.10 24.54 3.00
C PHE A 88 -8.68 24.99 3.37
N TRP A 89 -7.67 24.21 3.00
CA TRP A 89 -6.24 24.43 3.32
C TRP A 89 -5.94 24.70 4.83
N LEU A 90 -6.91 24.53 5.73
CA LEU A 90 -6.86 25.03 7.12
C LEU A 90 -7.02 23.90 8.13
N PHE A 91 -8.05 23.08 7.94
CA PHE A 91 -8.36 21.94 8.80
C PHE A 91 -7.51 20.76 8.36
N THR A 92 -6.87 20.08 9.31
CA THR A 92 -6.03 18.92 9.07
C THR A 92 -6.58 17.74 9.85
N SER A 93 -6.80 16.64 9.18
CA SER A 93 -7.13 15.35 9.78
C SER A 93 -6.37 14.25 9.05
N ASP A 94 -6.31 13.08 9.65
CA ASP A 94 -6.05 11.89 8.84
C ASP A 94 -7.15 11.70 7.79
N THR A 95 -6.85 10.89 6.76
CA THR A 95 -7.89 10.54 5.78
C THR A 95 -8.99 9.73 6.45
N HIS A 96 -10.23 9.93 6.01
CA HIS A 96 -11.38 9.20 6.57
C HIS A 96 -11.37 7.69 6.32
N THR A 97 -10.50 7.19 5.42
CA THR A 97 -10.45 5.77 5.03
C THR A 97 -9.24 5.04 5.60
N VAL A 98 -8.08 5.69 5.74
CA VAL A 98 -6.85 5.10 6.28
C VAL A 98 -5.99 6.19 6.94
N ASP A 99 -5.64 6.03 8.22
CA ASP A 99 -4.94 7.04 9.01
C ASP A 99 -3.54 6.58 9.46
N HIS A 100 -2.79 7.47 10.14
CA HIS A 100 -1.48 7.14 10.71
C HIS A 100 -1.53 5.93 11.65
N THR A 101 -2.67 5.67 12.31
CA THR A 101 -2.81 4.53 13.23
C THR A 101 -2.69 3.21 12.48
N GLN A 102 -3.21 3.13 11.25
CA GLN A 102 -3.07 1.93 10.42
C GLN A 102 -1.69 1.84 9.77
N TYR A 103 -1.22 2.92 9.14
CA TYR A 103 0.04 2.89 8.40
C TYR A 103 1.27 2.74 9.29
N VAL A 104 1.31 3.47 10.39
CA VAL A 104 2.46 3.58 11.28
C VAL A 104 2.24 2.74 12.53
N ASP A 105 1.17 3.01 13.30
CA ASP A 105 1.03 2.40 14.63
C ASP A 105 0.78 0.89 14.55
N ALA A 106 -0.08 0.47 13.63
CA ALA A 106 -0.35 -0.91 13.25
C ALA A 106 0.70 -1.49 12.28
N ARG A 107 1.82 -0.81 12.04
CA ARG A 107 2.98 -1.35 11.32
C ARG A 107 2.73 -1.81 9.88
N LEU A 108 1.67 -1.32 9.23
CA LEU A 108 1.37 -1.71 7.86
C LEU A 108 2.49 -1.34 6.88
N ASN A 109 3.13 -0.18 7.03
CA ASN A 109 4.29 0.19 6.22
C ASN A 109 5.48 -0.76 6.44
N THR A 110 5.78 -1.08 7.71
CA THR A 110 6.85 -2.01 8.07
C THR A 110 6.57 -3.40 7.50
N ALA A 111 5.35 -3.89 7.64
CA ALA A 111 4.88 -5.15 7.08
C ALA A 111 5.07 -5.20 5.56
N TRP A 112 4.58 -4.21 4.82
CA TRP A 112 4.74 -4.16 3.37
C TRP A 112 6.19 -4.10 2.91
N ARG A 113 7.03 -3.34 3.60
CA ARG A 113 8.45 -3.31 3.30
C ARG A 113 9.11 -4.66 3.57
N MET A 114 8.79 -5.29 4.70
CA MET A 114 9.31 -6.62 5.03
C MET A 114 8.83 -7.69 4.06
N ASN A 115 7.59 -7.60 3.57
CA ASN A 115 7.06 -8.46 2.51
C ASN A 115 7.90 -8.36 1.25
N GLU A 116 8.26 -7.13 0.85
CA GLU A 116 9.08 -6.89 -0.33
C GLU A 116 10.51 -7.39 -0.15
N GLU A 117 11.12 -7.14 1.02
CA GLU A 117 12.44 -7.68 1.38
C GLU A 117 12.44 -9.22 1.37
N ALA A 118 11.40 -9.85 1.92
CA ALA A 118 11.23 -11.30 1.92
C ALA A 118 11.00 -11.88 0.52
N ARG A 119 10.19 -11.20 -0.31
CA ARG A 119 9.94 -11.56 -1.70
C ARG A 119 11.22 -11.52 -2.53
N ALA A 120 11.99 -10.44 -2.39
CA ALA A 120 13.22 -10.24 -3.14
C ALA A 120 14.27 -11.34 -2.87
N ASP A 121 14.34 -11.85 -1.63
CA ASP A 121 15.21 -12.98 -1.26
C ASP A 121 14.64 -14.33 -1.74
N LEU A 122 13.34 -14.58 -1.55
CA LEU A 122 12.73 -15.89 -1.80
C LEU A 122 12.44 -16.16 -3.29
N ALA A 123 11.98 -15.16 -4.04
CA ALA A 123 11.47 -15.37 -5.40
C ALA A 123 12.52 -16.00 -6.35
N PRO A 124 13.80 -15.55 -6.38
CA PRO A 124 14.83 -16.22 -7.19
C PRO A 124 15.04 -17.68 -6.80
N ALA A 125 15.01 -17.98 -5.50
CA ALA A 125 15.20 -19.34 -5.00
C ALA A 125 14.04 -20.28 -5.40
N LEU A 126 12.81 -19.77 -5.48
CA LEU A 126 11.66 -20.52 -5.99
C LEU A 126 11.81 -20.81 -7.49
N VAL A 127 12.22 -19.82 -8.29
CA VAL A 127 12.48 -19.99 -9.74
C VAL A 127 13.53 -21.08 -9.96
N ASP A 128 14.63 -21.06 -9.19
CA ASP A 128 15.71 -22.04 -9.33
C ASP A 128 15.29 -23.46 -8.85
N ALA A 129 14.45 -23.56 -7.82
CA ALA A 129 14.03 -24.83 -7.26
C ALA A 129 12.91 -25.51 -8.07
N LEU A 130 12.11 -24.74 -8.81
CA LEU A 130 10.87 -25.19 -9.44
C LEU A 130 10.95 -25.14 -10.97
N LEU A 131 12.02 -25.68 -11.55
CA LEU A 131 12.33 -25.59 -13.00
C LEU A 131 11.25 -26.15 -13.95
N GLU A 132 10.37 -27.00 -13.44
CA GLU A 132 9.20 -27.53 -14.17
C GLU A 132 8.05 -26.54 -14.31
N TYR A 133 8.02 -25.54 -13.44
CA TYR A 133 7.05 -24.46 -13.43
C TYR A 133 7.73 -23.19 -13.97
N ASP A 134 6.99 -22.47 -14.81
CA ASP A 134 7.43 -21.14 -15.20
C ASP A 134 6.83 -20.15 -14.20
N ILE A 135 7.69 -19.58 -13.36
CA ILE A 135 7.29 -18.56 -12.39
C ILE A 135 7.67 -17.23 -13.03
N PRO A 136 6.70 -16.42 -13.51
CA PRO A 136 7.03 -15.17 -14.16
C PRO A 136 7.73 -14.28 -13.14
N TYR A 137 9.03 -14.09 -13.31
CA TYR A 137 9.77 -13.13 -12.51
C TYR A 137 9.55 -11.75 -13.12
N ASP A 138 8.39 -11.18 -12.82
CA ASP A 138 8.06 -9.80 -13.16
C ASP A 138 7.60 -9.09 -11.88
N GLU A 139 8.39 -8.11 -11.43
CA GLU A 139 8.06 -7.27 -10.27
C GLU A 139 6.72 -6.54 -10.46
N ALA A 140 6.29 -6.31 -11.71
CA ALA A 140 5.01 -5.70 -12.03
C ALA A 140 3.82 -6.68 -11.95
N GLN A 141 4.04 -7.99 -12.07
CA GLN A 141 2.96 -9.00 -12.11
C GLN A 141 2.70 -9.71 -10.78
N GLN A 142 3.46 -9.38 -9.72
CA GLN A 142 3.22 -9.87 -8.35
C GLN A 142 3.10 -11.41 -8.27
N CYS A 143 3.88 -12.16 -9.04
CA CYS A 143 3.73 -13.63 -9.11
C CYS A 143 4.22 -14.35 -7.86
N VAL A 144 5.01 -13.70 -7.01
CA VAL A 144 5.37 -14.18 -5.67
C VAL A 144 5.03 -13.05 -4.71
N MET A 145 4.12 -13.30 -3.78
CA MET A 145 3.72 -12.34 -2.76
C MET A 145 3.93 -12.96 -1.38
N VAL A 146 4.68 -12.25 -0.54
CA VAL A 146 4.74 -12.54 0.89
C VAL A 146 3.76 -11.59 1.59
N ILE A 147 2.94 -12.12 2.48
CA ILE A 147 1.99 -11.33 3.27
C ILE A 147 2.23 -11.63 4.74
N LEU A 148 2.82 -10.67 5.43
CA LEU A 148 3.11 -10.68 6.86
C LEU A 148 2.60 -9.37 7.48
N PRO A 149 1.86 -9.41 8.60
CA PRO A 149 1.23 -10.59 9.20
C PRO A 149 0.04 -11.06 8.36
N TYR A 150 -0.31 -12.35 8.46
CA TYR A 150 -1.49 -12.92 7.83
C TYR A 150 -2.13 -14.01 8.68
N GLU A 151 -3.46 -13.91 8.85
CA GLU A 151 -4.31 -14.97 9.34
C GLU A 151 -5.64 -14.92 8.57
N SER A 152 -6.14 -16.08 8.16
CA SER A 152 -7.36 -16.14 7.34
C SER A 152 -8.55 -15.51 8.06
N GLY A 153 -9.24 -14.60 7.38
CA GLY A 153 -10.41 -13.88 7.90
C GLY A 153 -10.13 -12.72 8.85
N LYS A 154 -8.86 -12.40 9.15
CA LYS A 154 -8.49 -11.24 9.99
C LYS A 154 -8.05 -10.03 9.15
N ASN A 155 -8.25 -8.84 9.69
CA ASN A 155 -7.80 -7.59 9.06
C ASN A 155 -6.30 -7.37 9.33
N ILE A 156 -5.55 -6.92 8.32
CA ILE A 156 -4.10 -6.71 8.41
C ILE A 156 -3.72 -5.63 9.43
N SER A 157 -4.54 -4.59 9.62
CA SER A 157 -4.29 -3.53 10.59
C SER A 157 -4.45 -4.07 12.03
N ASP A 158 -5.45 -4.91 12.27
CA ASP A 158 -5.63 -5.55 13.59
C ASP A 158 -4.45 -6.48 13.90
N LEU A 159 -4.04 -7.29 12.92
CA LEU A 159 -2.88 -8.17 13.04
C LEU A 159 -1.59 -7.38 13.27
N GLY A 160 -1.41 -6.27 12.58
CA GLY A 160 -0.25 -5.41 12.73
C GLY A 160 -0.13 -4.80 14.14
N MET A 161 -1.27 -4.50 14.78
CA MET A 161 -1.31 -4.14 16.21
C MET A 161 -1.01 -5.33 17.13
N GLU A 162 -1.60 -6.49 16.85
CA GLU A 162 -1.40 -7.73 17.62
C GLU A 162 0.08 -8.16 17.65
N TYR A 163 0.76 -8.06 16.51
CA TYR A 163 2.16 -8.46 16.32
C TYR A 163 3.16 -7.30 16.36
N GLN A 164 2.74 -6.12 16.84
CA GLN A 164 3.53 -4.88 16.81
C GLN A 164 4.94 -5.02 17.40
N GLN A 165 5.10 -5.80 18.48
CA GLN A 165 6.40 -6.04 19.12
C GLN A 165 7.41 -6.78 18.22
N TRP A 166 6.90 -7.55 17.25
CA TRP A 166 7.70 -8.31 16.29
C TRP A 166 7.94 -7.53 14.99
N LEU A 167 7.21 -6.43 14.78
CA LEU A 167 7.34 -5.54 13.63
C LEU A 167 7.89 -4.17 14.07
N PRO A 168 9.12 -4.09 14.61
CA PRO A 168 9.71 -2.82 14.97
C PRO A 168 9.93 -1.96 13.73
N LEU A 169 9.60 -0.67 13.84
CA LEU A 169 9.81 0.30 12.76
C LEU A 169 11.26 0.29 12.29
N ASP A 170 11.43 0.39 10.98
CA ASP A 170 12.71 0.50 10.25
C ASP A 170 13.61 -0.73 10.30
N ALA A 171 13.31 -1.73 11.14
CA ALA A 171 14.09 -2.95 11.22
C ALA A 171 14.04 -3.76 9.92
N PRO A 172 15.17 -4.37 9.51
CA PRO A 172 15.18 -5.24 8.34
C PRO A 172 14.33 -6.49 8.59
N PHE A 173 13.77 -7.06 7.54
CA PHE A 173 13.18 -8.39 7.58
C PHE A 173 14.22 -9.42 8.04
N LYS A 174 13.77 -10.32 8.90
CA LYS A 174 14.56 -11.44 9.41
C LYS A 174 13.68 -12.68 9.43
N LYS A 175 14.16 -13.79 8.86
CA LYS A 175 13.35 -15.02 8.68
C LYS A 175 12.80 -15.56 9.99
N GLU A 176 13.47 -15.31 11.11
CA GLU A 176 13.04 -15.71 12.46
C GLU A 176 11.68 -15.12 12.85
N ILE A 177 11.27 -14.00 12.26
CA ILE A 177 9.95 -13.40 12.52
C ILE A 177 8.80 -14.36 12.21
N LEU A 178 8.98 -15.25 11.22
CA LEU A 178 7.98 -16.21 10.78
C LEU A 178 7.68 -17.29 11.84
N GLN A 179 8.52 -17.41 12.88
CA GLN A 179 8.26 -18.28 14.03
C GLN A 179 7.30 -17.65 15.04
N HIS A 180 7.11 -16.33 14.96
CA HIS A 180 6.34 -15.55 15.92
C HIS A 180 5.10 -14.90 15.31
N VAL A 181 5.15 -14.62 14.02
CA VAL A 181 4.12 -13.90 13.29
C VAL A 181 3.70 -14.77 12.10
N PRO A 182 2.43 -15.18 12.03
CA PRO A 182 1.94 -15.98 10.92
C PRO A 182 1.99 -15.17 9.62
N ALA A 183 2.37 -15.84 8.54
CA ALA A 183 2.53 -15.23 7.24
C ALA A 183 2.02 -16.16 6.14
N LYS A 184 1.55 -15.55 5.06
CA LYS A 184 1.11 -16.23 3.84
C LYS A 184 2.12 -16.04 2.73
N LEU A 185 2.35 -17.11 1.97
CA LEU A 185 2.97 -17.03 0.66
C LEU A 185 1.90 -17.28 -0.41
N ALA A 186 1.71 -16.32 -1.31
CA ALA A 186 0.92 -16.52 -2.52
C ALA A 186 1.85 -16.60 -3.74
N VAL A 187 1.71 -17.64 -4.55
CA VAL A 187 2.54 -17.86 -5.75
C VAL A 187 1.66 -18.16 -6.96
N THR A 188 1.89 -17.43 -8.05
CA THR A 188 1.38 -17.78 -9.36
C THR A 188 2.43 -18.56 -10.13
N ILE A 189 2.08 -19.75 -10.60
CA ILE A 189 2.93 -20.59 -11.44
C ILE A 189 2.27 -20.84 -12.79
N GLN A 190 3.08 -20.98 -13.83
CA GLN A 190 2.61 -21.28 -15.17
C GLN A 190 3.04 -22.69 -15.61
N ILE A 191 2.15 -23.37 -16.33
CA ILE A 191 2.35 -24.71 -16.88
C ILE A 191 1.97 -24.76 -18.36
N THR A 192 2.51 -25.74 -19.10
CA THR A 192 2.27 -25.89 -20.54
C THR A 192 0.91 -26.51 -20.88
N SER A 193 0.37 -27.32 -19.97
CA SER A 193 -0.93 -27.97 -20.11
C SER A 193 -2.02 -27.21 -19.36
N GLN A 194 -3.28 -27.48 -19.69
CA GLN A 194 -4.41 -26.93 -18.93
C GLN A 194 -4.34 -27.42 -17.47
N PRO A 195 -4.37 -26.51 -16.47
CA PRO A 195 -4.34 -26.86 -15.06
C PRO A 195 -5.51 -27.76 -14.65
N GLN A 196 -5.22 -28.75 -13.80
CA GLN A 196 -6.23 -29.57 -13.14
C GLN A 196 -6.12 -29.45 -11.62
N GLN A 197 -7.25 -29.58 -10.93
CA GLN A 197 -7.30 -29.53 -9.46
C GLN A 197 -6.35 -30.53 -8.78
N ALA A 198 -6.08 -31.68 -9.42
CA ALA A 198 -5.14 -32.68 -8.92
C ALA A 198 -3.66 -32.21 -8.95
N ASP A 199 -3.34 -31.17 -9.73
CA ASP A 199 -1.98 -30.65 -9.86
C ASP A 199 -1.58 -29.74 -8.69
N LEU A 200 -2.58 -29.16 -7.99
CA LEU A 200 -2.36 -28.18 -6.90
C LEU A 200 -1.61 -28.79 -5.71
N GLN A 201 -2.01 -29.98 -5.23
CA GLN A 201 -1.37 -30.59 -4.06
C GLN A 201 0.13 -30.88 -4.31
N PRO A 202 0.54 -31.51 -5.43
CA PRO A 202 1.96 -31.66 -5.74
C PRO A 202 2.73 -30.34 -5.81
N ALA A 203 2.12 -29.27 -6.36
CA ALA A 203 2.78 -27.97 -6.44
C ALA A 203 2.95 -27.31 -5.07
N LEU A 204 1.90 -27.33 -4.23
CA LEU A 204 1.96 -26.86 -2.84
C LEU A 204 3.08 -27.54 -2.07
N GLN A 205 3.20 -28.87 -2.20
CA GLN A 205 4.26 -29.65 -1.54
C GLN A 205 5.66 -29.22 -1.99
N LYS A 206 5.87 -29.01 -3.28
CA LYS A 206 7.16 -28.57 -3.82
C LYS A 206 7.49 -27.13 -3.44
N ILE A 207 6.52 -26.23 -3.51
CA ILE A 207 6.68 -24.82 -3.12
C ILE A 207 7.02 -24.73 -1.63
N LYS A 208 6.27 -25.45 -0.77
CA LYS A 208 6.55 -25.52 0.67
C LYS A 208 7.95 -26.07 0.94
N ALA A 209 8.33 -27.17 0.30
CA ALA A 209 9.66 -27.76 0.46
C ALA A 209 10.77 -26.80 0.01
N ALA A 210 10.58 -26.07 -1.09
CA ALA A 210 11.51 -25.05 -1.56
C ALA A 210 11.63 -23.87 -0.58
N CYS A 211 10.52 -23.43 0.03
CA CYS A 211 10.52 -22.40 1.07
C CYS A 211 11.31 -22.86 2.30
N GLU A 212 11.01 -24.07 2.80
CA GLU A 212 11.66 -24.62 4.00
C GLU A 212 13.16 -24.84 3.78
N ALA A 213 13.56 -25.30 2.60
CA ALA A 213 14.97 -25.43 2.22
C ALA A 213 15.72 -24.07 2.23
N ASN A 214 15.01 -22.96 2.03
CA ASN A 214 15.53 -21.60 2.08
C ASN A 214 15.29 -20.89 3.43
N GLY A 215 14.86 -21.62 4.45
CA GLY A 215 14.64 -21.12 5.80
C GLY A 215 13.35 -20.32 5.99
N TYR A 216 12.41 -20.43 5.06
CA TYR A 216 11.10 -19.81 5.15
C TYR A 216 10.05 -20.80 5.67
N HIS A 217 9.35 -20.41 6.73
CA HIS A 217 8.28 -21.19 7.34
C HIS A 217 6.99 -20.39 7.34
N PHE A 218 6.24 -20.42 6.24
CA PHE A 218 4.93 -19.78 6.16
C PHE A 218 3.86 -20.63 6.84
N ALA A 219 2.87 -19.95 7.43
CA ALA A 219 1.72 -20.59 8.07
C ALA A 219 0.66 -20.99 7.03
N THR A 220 0.58 -20.24 5.93
CA THR A 220 -0.42 -20.42 4.87
C THR A 220 0.25 -20.32 3.50
N TYR A 221 -0.19 -21.15 2.57
CA TYR A 221 0.21 -21.11 1.17
C TYR A 221 -1.03 -20.95 0.30
N ASP A 222 -0.88 -20.23 -0.81
CA ASP A 222 -1.88 -20.06 -1.83
C ASP A 222 -1.20 -20.13 -3.20
N VAL A 223 -1.68 -21.01 -4.05
CA VAL A 223 -1.08 -21.28 -5.36
C VAL A 223 -2.11 -21.09 -6.44
N THR A 224 -1.82 -20.16 -7.34
CA THR A 224 -2.55 -19.96 -8.60
C THR A 224 -1.79 -20.65 -9.72
N MET A 225 -2.48 -21.51 -10.49
CA MET A 225 -1.93 -22.14 -11.68
C MET A 225 -2.57 -21.61 -12.94
N ILE A 226 -1.74 -21.24 -13.91
CA ILE A 226 -2.18 -20.67 -15.19
C ILE A 226 -1.53 -21.45 -16.34
N GLN A 227 -2.26 -21.68 -17.43
CA GLN A 227 -1.65 -22.22 -18.65
C GLN A 227 -0.92 -21.12 -19.42
N ARG A 228 0.33 -21.36 -19.82
CA ARG A 228 1.08 -20.45 -20.71
C ARG A 228 0.84 -20.74 -22.19
N ASP A 229 1.35 -19.86 -23.05
CA ASP A 229 1.32 -19.98 -24.52
C ASP A 229 -0.10 -19.98 -25.13
N ILE A 230 -1.08 -19.45 -24.39
CA ILE A 230 -2.46 -19.26 -24.85
C ILE A 230 -2.92 -17.81 -24.59
N PRO A 231 -4.00 -17.33 -25.24
CA PRO A 231 -4.51 -15.99 -25.00
C PRO A 231 -4.87 -15.75 -23.53
N TYR A 232 -4.54 -14.56 -23.01
CA TYR A 232 -4.75 -14.18 -21.61
C TYR A 232 -6.16 -14.51 -21.08
N GLU A 233 -7.21 -14.13 -21.81
CA GLU A 233 -8.61 -14.40 -21.41
C GLU A 233 -8.91 -15.90 -21.31
N THR A 234 -8.27 -16.72 -22.14
CA THR A 234 -8.41 -18.18 -22.07
C THR A 234 -7.66 -18.74 -20.87
N ALA A 235 -6.45 -18.23 -20.60
CA ALA A 235 -5.66 -18.60 -19.44
C ALA A 235 -6.38 -18.24 -18.13
N LEU A 236 -6.99 -17.06 -18.05
CA LEU A 236 -7.77 -16.60 -16.90
C LEU A 236 -9.04 -17.44 -16.71
N ALA A 237 -9.73 -17.83 -17.78
CA ALA A 237 -10.92 -18.68 -17.68
C ALA A 237 -10.60 -20.12 -17.23
N GLN A 238 -9.34 -20.55 -17.36
CA GLN A 238 -8.87 -21.90 -17.04
C GLN A 238 -7.99 -21.95 -15.79
N CYS A 239 -7.67 -20.81 -15.18
CA CYS A 239 -6.84 -20.78 -14.00
C CYS A 239 -7.54 -21.49 -12.83
N ILE A 240 -6.73 -22.09 -11.97
CA ILE A 240 -7.20 -22.71 -10.74
C ILE A 240 -6.37 -22.18 -9.58
N GLU A 241 -7.00 -22.09 -8.43
CA GLU A 241 -6.41 -21.60 -7.19
C GLU A 241 -6.59 -22.67 -6.12
N SER A 242 -5.62 -22.77 -5.22
CA SER A 242 -5.74 -23.65 -4.05
C SER A 242 -6.59 -23.05 -2.94
N ASP A 243 -6.88 -21.74 -3.00
CA ASP A 243 -7.26 -20.92 -1.86
C ASP A 243 -6.19 -20.98 -0.74
N ASP A 244 -6.51 -20.44 0.44
CA ASP A 244 -5.67 -20.55 1.64
C ASP A 244 -5.54 -22.01 2.09
N VAL A 245 -4.34 -22.58 1.98
CA VAL A 245 -4.01 -23.90 2.52
C VAL A 245 -3.07 -23.75 3.70
N ALA A 246 -3.45 -24.28 4.87
CA ALA A 246 -2.59 -24.25 6.05
C ALA A 246 -1.35 -25.13 5.82
N ALA A 247 -0.18 -24.69 6.28
CA ALA A 247 1.07 -25.42 6.07
C ALA A 247 1.07 -26.86 6.63
N GLY A 248 0.23 -27.14 7.63
CA GLY A 248 0.06 -28.48 8.21
C GLY A 248 -0.84 -29.42 7.38
N GLU A 249 -1.49 -28.91 6.35
CA GLU A 249 -2.38 -29.66 5.44
C GLU A 249 -1.71 -30.01 4.09
N ILE A 250 -0.46 -29.57 3.91
CA ILE A 250 0.37 -29.77 2.70
C ILE A 250 1.29 -30.98 2.86
#